data_AF-A0A7V3J1M7-F1
#
_entry.id   AF-A0A7V3J1M7-F1
#
_cell.length_a   1.000
_cell.length_b   1.000
_cell.length_c   1.000
_cell.angle_alpha   90.00
_cell.angle_beta   90.00
_cell.angle_gamma   90.00
#
_symmetry.space_group_name_H-M   'P 1'
#
loop_
_entity.id
_entity.type
_entity.pdbx_description
1 polymer ?
#
loop_
_entity_poly.entity_id
_entity_poly.type
_entity_poly.pdbx_seq_one_letter_code
_entity_poly.pdbx_strand_id
1 'polypeptide(L)'
;RFFDALGSERCAQITHVSADAADWIAAVVAERCPTAIRCADPFHVVAWATEALDAERRRAWNDARALARSEPRWGRGRPGKNTAPRPGHERARQLKGARYALWKNPEDLTERQSAKLAWIARTDPRLYRAYLLKEGLRHVFSVKGEEGKHALDRWISWARRCRIPVFVDLAGRIVRHREAIDAALDHGLSQGLIESTNTKIRLLTRIAFGFRSPEALIALAMLALGGHRPALPGRTNHPRICQ
;
A
#
# COMPACT_ATOMS: atom_id res chain seq x y z
N ARG A 1 17.14 21.53 -1.93
CA ARG A 1 16.34 22.63 -1.33
C ARG A 1 15.87 22.34 0.09
N PHE A 2 15.21 21.20 0.38
CA PHE A 2 14.74 20.88 1.75
C PHE A 2 15.87 20.77 2.79
N PHE A 3 16.85 19.90 2.55
CA PHE A 3 18.02 19.76 3.44
C PHE A 3 18.92 21.00 3.47
N ASP A 4 18.86 21.85 2.44
CA ASP A 4 19.55 23.15 2.44
C ASP A 4 18.85 24.13 3.40
N ALA A 5 17.52 24.17 3.37
CA ALA A 5 16.74 25.00 4.29
C ALA A 5 16.86 24.52 5.75
N LEU A 6 16.99 23.20 5.99
CA LEU A 6 17.28 22.65 7.31
C LEU A 6 18.65 23.11 7.84
N GLY A 7 19.66 23.16 6.98
CA GLY A 7 21.04 23.44 7.38
C GLY A 7 21.71 22.24 8.04
N SER A 8 23.04 22.26 8.10
CA SER A 8 23.86 21.13 8.60
C SER A 8 23.54 20.75 10.04
N GLU A 9 23.35 21.74 10.92
CA GLU A 9 23.08 21.52 12.34
C GLU A 9 21.80 20.69 12.57
N ARG A 10 20.68 21.09 11.95
CA ARG A 10 19.43 20.34 12.12
C ARG A 10 19.44 19.02 11.37
N CYS A 11 20.16 18.92 10.25
CA CYS A 11 20.34 17.64 9.56
C CYS A 11 21.10 16.62 10.45
N ALA A 12 22.08 17.07 11.22
CA ALA A 12 22.83 16.22 12.15
C ALA A 12 21.98 15.71 13.33
N GLN A 13 20.89 16.40 13.66
CA GLN A 13 19.95 15.99 14.71
C GLN A 13 18.93 14.95 14.23
N ILE A 14 18.84 14.69 12.92
CA ILE A 14 17.93 13.67 12.38
C ILE A 14 18.48 12.29 12.71
N THR A 15 17.74 11.54 13.52
CA THR A 15 18.13 10.19 13.94
C THR A 15 17.52 9.10 13.06
N HIS A 16 16.34 9.33 12.50
CA HIS A 16 15.63 8.37 11.66
C HIS A 16 14.97 9.05 10.47
N VAL A 17 15.01 8.39 9.32
CA VAL A 17 14.31 8.82 8.11
C VAL A 17 13.50 7.66 7.56
N SER A 18 12.18 7.84 7.51
CA SER A 18 11.28 6.93 6.79
C SER A 18 10.89 7.55 5.46
N ALA A 19 11.05 6.81 4.37
CA ALA A 19 10.69 7.27 3.03
C ALA A 19 10.34 6.11 2.09
N ASP A 20 9.71 6.45 0.97
CA ASP A 20 9.54 5.53 -0.15
C ASP A 20 10.89 5.00 -0.63
N ALA A 21 10.90 3.81 -1.24
CA ALA A 21 12.11 3.15 -1.72
C ALA A 21 12.70 3.77 -3.01
N ALA A 22 12.62 5.09 -3.17
CA ALA A 22 13.17 5.80 -4.30
C ALA A 22 14.67 6.07 -4.09
N ASP A 23 15.49 5.65 -5.07
CA ASP A 23 16.96 5.72 -4.98
C ASP A 23 17.49 7.16 -4.80
N TRP A 24 16.80 8.16 -5.34
CA TRP A 24 17.20 9.56 -5.17
C TRP A 24 17.03 10.04 -3.72
N ILE A 25 16.01 9.56 -2.99
CA ILE A 25 15.82 9.89 -1.58
C ILE A 25 16.94 9.22 -0.77
N ALA A 26 17.29 7.99 -1.13
CA ALA A 26 18.39 7.25 -0.51
C ALA A 26 19.71 8.01 -0.58
N ALA A 27 20.08 8.47 -1.78
CA ALA A 27 21.32 9.19 -2.01
C ALA A 27 21.38 10.51 -1.23
N VAL A 28 20.32 11.30 -1.28
CA VAL A 28 20.29 12.61 -0.59
C VAL A 28 20.31 12.44 0.92
N VAL A 29 19.60 11.45 1.47
CA VAL A 29 19.63 11.20 2.93
C VAL A 29 21.01 10.72 3.37
N ALA A 30 21.66 9.84 2.60
CA ALA A 30 23.01 9.38 2.91
C ALA A 30 24.04 10.53 2.89
N GLU A 31 23.90 11.48 1.97
CA GLU A 31 24.76 12.66 1.88
C GLU A 31 24.49 13.65 3.02
N ARG A 32 23.22 13.96 3.29
CA ARG A 32 22.83 15.08 4.16
C ARG A 32 22.63 14.69 5.62
N CYS A 33 22.30 13.43 5.89
CA CYS A 33 22.01 12.89 7.21
C CYS A 33 22.70 11.52 7.38
N PRO A 34 24.04 11.44 7.34
CA PRO A 34 24.78 10.17 7.29
C PRO A 34 24.61 9.31 8.55
N THR A 35 24.25 9.91 9.67
CA THR A 35 24.00 9.21 10.95
C THR A 35 22.56 8.74 11.10
N ALA A 36 21.65 9.13 10.20
CA ALA A 36 20.24 8.81 10.32
C ALA A 36 19.96 7.37 9.87
N ILE A 37 19.24 6.63 10.69
CA ILE A 37 18.78 5.28 10.37
C ILE A 37 17.65 5.38 9.34
N ARG A 38 17.87 4.77 8.18
CA ARG A 38 16.87 4.74 7.11
C ARG A 38 15.92 3.58 7.31
N CYS A 39 14.65 3.90 7.49
CA CYS A 39 13.58 2.93 7.63
C CYS A 39 12.74 2.88 6.35
N ALA A 40 12.42 1.68 5.87
CA ALA A 40 11.43 1.52 4.82
C ALA A 40 10.03 1.83 5.37
N ASP A 41 9.17 2.43 4.57
CA ASP A 41 7.77 2.58 4.94
C ASP A 41 7.01 1.23 4.85
N PRO A 42 6.47 0.68 5.96
CA PRO A 42 5.69 -0.55 5.95
C PRO A 42 4.51 -0.51 4.97
N PHE A 43 3.83 0.63 4.82
CA PHE A 43 2.69 0.75 3.90
C PHE A 43 3.15 0.60 2.45
N HIS A 44 4.25 1.24 2.10
CA HIS A 44 4.85 1.11 0.76
C HIS A 44 5.32 -0.33 0.47
N VAL A 45 5.92 -1.01 1.44
CA VAL A 45 6.35 -2.41 1.29
C VAL A 45 5.14 -3.34 1.10
N VAL A 46 4.06 -3.16 1.87
CA VAL A 46 2.80 -3.91 1.71
C VAL A 46 2.08 -3.56 0.39
N ALA A 47 2.22 -2.32 -0.09
CA ALA A 47 1.68 -1.91 -1.38
C ALA A 47 2.31 -2.72 -2.53
N TRP A 48 3.61 -3.04 -2.48
CA TRP A 48 4.23 -3.91 -3.49
C TRP A 48 3.60 -5.31 -3.54
N ALA A 49 3.28 -5.91 -2.39
CA ALA A 49 2.58 -7.18 -2.35
C ALA A 49 1.13 -7.08 -2.87
N THR A 50 0.48 -5.95 -2.62
CA THR A 50 -0.85 -5.65 -3.17
C THR A 50 -0.82 -5.53 -4.70
N GLU A 51 0.20 -4.88 -5.25
CA GLU A 51 0.42 -4.78 -6.70
C GLU A 51 0.71 -6.16 -7.32
N ALA A 52 1.57 -6.96 -6.68
CA ALA A 52 1.86 -8.33 -7.11
C ALA A 52 0.59 -9.22 -7.09
N LEU A 53 -0.24 -9.08 -6.06
CA LEU A 53 -1.53 -9.77 -5.98
C LEU A 53 -2.49 -9.33 -7.09
N ASP A 54 -2.58 -8.02 -7.39
CA ASP A 54 -3.42 -7.55 -8.48
C ASP A 54 -2.92 -8.01 -9.85
N ALA A 55 -1.61 -8.12 -10.05
CA ALA A 55 -1.02 -8.71 -11.26
C ALA A 55 -1.46 -10.17 -11.45
N GLU A 56 -1.38 -11.01 -10.41
CA GLU A 56 -1.86 -12.40 -10.48
C GLU A 56 -3.38 -12.49 -10.65
N ARG A 57 -4.15 -11.60 -10.01
CA ARG A 57 -5.61 -11.51 -10.22
C ARG A 57 -5.94 -11.20 -11.68
N ARG A 58 -5.24 -10.24 -12.28
CA ARG A 58 -5.40 -9.88 -13.71
C ARG A 58 -5.06 -11.05 -14.61
N ARG A 59 -3.96 -11.76 -14.32
CA ARG A 59 -3.58 -12.99 -15.04
C ARG A 59 -4.65 -14.08 -14.93
N ALA A 60 -5.12 -14.40 -13.72
CA ALA A 60 -6.18 -15.40 -13.52
C ALA A 60 -7.48 -15.03 -14.27
N TRP A 61 -7.84 -13.75 -14.29
CA TRP A 61 -8.99 -13.27 -15.05
C TRP A 61 -8.77 -13.38 -16.56
N ASN A 62 -7.57 -13.07 -17.06
CA ASN A 62 -7.22 -13.23 -18.48
C ASN A 62 -7.26 -14.70 -18.90
N ASP A 63 -6.74 -15.63 -18.08
CA ASP A 63 -6.79 -17.07 -18.33
C ASP A 63 -8.24 -17.56 -18.42
N ALA A 64 -9.09 -17.16 -17.46
CA ALA A 64 -10.52 -17.48 -17.48
C ALA A 64 -11.22 -16.89 -18.72
N ARG A 65 -10.84 -15.68 -19.14
CA ARG A 65 -11.39 -15.02 -20.33
C ARG A 65 -10.94 -15.71 -21.63
N ALA A 66 -9.71 -16.21 -21.70
CA ALA A 66 -9.23 -16.98 -22.83
C ALA A 66 -10.03 -18.28 -22.99
N LEU A 67 -10.23 -19.01 -21.89
CA LEU A 67 -11.11 -20.19 -21.86
C LEU A 67 -12.55 -19.85 -22.27
N ALA A 68 -13.11 -18.74 -21.75
CA ALA A 68 -14.46 -18.31 -22.11
C ALA A 68 -14.62 -18.01 -23.63
N ARG A 69 -13.54 -17.62 -24.31
CA ARG A 69 -13.55 -17.34 -25.76
C ARG A 69 -13.52 -18.61 -26.60
N SER A 70 -12.87 -19.68 -26.13
CA SER A 70 -12.86 -20.98 -26.82
C SER A 70 -14.16 -21.76 -26.63
N GLU A 71 -15.01 -21.35 -25.70
CA GLU A 71 -16.32 -21.99 -25.50
C GLU A 71 -17.30 -21.68 -26.64
N PRO A 72 -18.12 -22.67 -27.04
CA PRO A 72 -19.18 -22.46 -28.01
C PRO A 72 -20.14 -21.37 -27.54
N ARG A 73 -20.48 -20.46 -28.45
CA ARG A 73 -21.49 -19.44 -28.19
C ARG A 73 -22.86 -20.05 -28.37
N TRP A 74 -23.77 -19.74 -27.45
CA TRP A 74 -25.19 -20.00 -27.69
C TRP A 74 -25.66 -19.15 -28.87
N GLY A 75 -26.60 -19.70 -29.64
CA GLY A 75 -27.24 -18.99 -30.74
C GLY A 75 -28.03 -17.77 -30.27
N ARG A 76 -28.72 -17.08 -31.19
CA ARG A 76 -29.60 -15.96 -30.85
C ARG A 76 -30.75 -16.46 -29.94
N GLY A 77 -30.99 -15.76 -28.84
CA GLY A 77 -32.07 -16.06 -27.88
C GLY A 77 -31.58 -16.33 -26.46
N ARG A 78 -32.51 -16.46 -25.52
CA ARG A 78 -32.20 -16.83 -24.14
C ARG A 78 -31.82 -18.32 -24.10
N PRO A 79 -30.72 -18.71 -23.42
CA PRO A 79 -30.41 -20.13 -23.19
C PRO A 79 -31.59 -20.86 -22.56
N GLY A 80 -31.91 -22.04 -23.09
CA GLY A 80 -32.90 -22.95 -22.50
C GLY A 80 -32.45 -23.46 -21.12
N LYS A 81 -33.40 -23.95 -20.33
CA LYS A 81 -33.17 -24.42 -18.95
C LYS A 81 -32.10 -25.53 -18.84
N ASN A 82 -31.87 -26.30 -19.91
CA ASN A 82 -30.93 -27.43 -19.97
C ASN A 82 -29.65 -27.12 -20.77
N THR A 83 -29.35 -25.84 -21.00
CA THR A 83 -28.16 -25.49 -21.79
C THR A 83 -26.88 -25.75 -20.99
N ALA A 84 -25.89 -26.38 -21.63
CA ALA A 84 -24.62 -26.72 -20.98
C ALA A 84 -23.95 -25.47 -20.38
N PRO A 85 -23.43 -25.54 -19.14
CA PRO A 85 -22.79 -24.41 -18.48
C PRO A 85 -21.53 -23.98 -19.23
N ARG A 86 -21.17 -22.70 -19.06
CA ARG A 86 -20.01 -22.07 -19.67
C ARG A 86 -18.98 -21.74 -18.59
N PRO A 87 -18.19 -22.73 -18.14
CA PRO A 87 -17.37 -22.63 -16.93
C PRO A 87 -16.32 -21.51 -17.01
N GLY A 88 -15.70 -21.29 -18.15
CA GLY A 88 -14.78 -20.19 -18.41
C GLY A 88 -15.47 -18.83 -18.32
N HIS A 89 -16.65 -18.69 -18.93
CA HIS A 89 -17.44 -17.44 -18.85
C HIS A 89 -17.87 -17.14 -17.41
N GLU A 90 -18.37 -18.14 -16.68
CA GLU A 90 -18.74 -18.01 -15.27
C GLU A 90 -17.53 -17.65 -14.40
N ARG A 91 -16.40 -18.35 -14.57
CA ARG A 91 -15.16 -18.07 -13.83
C ARG A 91 -14.67 -16.64 -14.09
N ALA A 92 -14.68 -16.18 -15.34
CA ALA A 92 -14.28 -14.80 -15.68
C ALA A 92 -15.21 -13.76 -15.04
N ARG A 93 -16.52 -14.02 -15.01
CA ARG A 93 -17.51 -13.16 -14.33
C ARG A 93 -17.26 -13.09 -12.83
N GLN A 94 -17.00 -14.24 -12.18
CA GLN A 94 -16.74 -14.31 -10.74
C GLN A 94 -15.42 -13.61 -10.36
N LEU A 95 -14.35 -13.79 -11.15
CA LEU A 95 -13.05 -13.15 -10.92
C LEU A 95 -13.07 -11.62 -11.15
N LYS A 96 -13.94 -11.12 -12.04
CA LYS A 96 -14.10 -9.67 -12.25
C LYS A 96 -14.53 -8.95 -10.96
N GLY A 97 -15.35 -9.58 -10.12
CA GLY A 97 -15.82 -9.06 -8.84
C GLY A 97 -14.92 -9.38 -7.63
N ALA A 98 -13.77 -10.03 -7.84
CA ALA A 98 -12.96 -10.56 -6.74
C ALA A 98 -11.99 -9.55 -6.12
N ARG A 99 -11.77 -8.38 -6.74
CA ARG A 99 -10.72 -7.43 -6.32
C ARG A 99 -10.81 -7.05 -4.84
N TYR A 100 -11.99 -6.66 -4.36
CA TYR A 100 -12.15 -6.21 -2.97
C TYR A 100 -11.99 -7.35 -1.96
N ALA A 101 -12.38 -8.58 -2.32
CA ALA A 101 -12.20 -9.75 -1.46
C ALA A 101 -10.73 -10.14 -1.27
N LEU A 102 -9.88 -9.82 -2.26
CA LEU A 102 -8.43 -10.06 -2.22
C LEU A 102 -7.67 -8.88 -1.59
N TRP A 103 -8.18 -7.66 -1.76
CA TRP A 103 -7.48 -6.45 -1.38
C TRP A 103 -7.63 -6.08 0.10
N LYS A 104 -8.85 -6.13 0.63
CA LYS A 104 -9.15 -5.78 2.02
C LYS A 104 -8.42 -6.67 3.03
N ASN A 105 -8.29 -6.18 4.26
CA ASN A 105 -7.81 -7.01 5.36
C ASN A 105 -8.87 -8.07 5.71
N PRO A 106 -8.47 -9.28 6.15
CA PRO A 106 -9.36 -10.37 6.51
C PRO A 106 -10.45 -9.96 7.51
N GLU A 107 -10.07 -9.16 8.49
CA GLU A 107 -10.93 -8.61 9.54
C GLU A 107 -12.00 -7.63 9.01
N ASP A 108 -11.78 -7.04 7.82
CA ASP A 108 -12.66 -6.04 7.20
C ASP A 108 -13.53 -6.63 6.08
N LEU A 109 -13.48 -7.96 5.87
CA LEU A 109 -14.23 -8.64 4.84
C LEU A 109 -15.70 -8.77 5.24
N THR A 110 -16.59 -8.39 4.33
CA THR A 110 -18.01 -8.75 4.47
C THR A 110 -18.21 -10.25 4.23
N GLU A 111 -19.31 -10.83 4.72
CA GLU A 111 -19.63 -12.24 4.49
C GLU A 111 -19.57 -12.63 3.00
N ARG A 112 -20.07 -11.77 2.12
CA ARG A 112 -20.02 -11.96 0.66
C ARG A 112 -18.58 -11.99 0.13
N GLN A 113 -17.69 -11.17 0.70
CA GLN A 113 -16.27 -11.13 0.33
C GLN A 113 -15.52 -12.35 0.88
N SER A 114 -15.80 -12.77 2.11
CA SER A 114 -15.25 -14.00 2.70
C SER A 114 -15.68 -15.24 1.91
N ALA A 115 -16.96 -15.34 1.52
CA ALA A 115 -17.44 -16.40 0.65
C ALA A 115 -16.77 -16.37 -0.73
N LYS A 116 -16.49 -15.17 -1.27
CA LYS A 116 -15.73 -15.02 -2.52
C LYS A 116 -14.31 -15.55 -2.37
N LEU A 117 -13.63 -15.22 -1.30
CA LEU A 117 -12.27 -15.68 -1.01
C LEU A 117 -12.22 -17.21 -0.84
N ALA A 118 -13.18 -17.79 -0.12
CA ALA A 118 -13.33 -19.24 0.02
C ALA A 118 -13.63 -19.94 -1.32
N TRP A 119 -14.38 -19.30 -2.22
CA TRP A 119 -14.53 -19.77 -3.59
C TRP A 119 -13.21 -19.74 -4.35
N ILE A 120 -12.44 -18.64 -4.28
CA ILE A 120 -11.10 -18.53 -4.90
C ILE A 120 -10.17 -19.63 -4.39
N ALA A 121 -10.13 -19.88 -3.08
CA ALA A 121 -9.32 -20.94 -2.48
C ALA A 121 -9.57 -22.32 -3.11
N ARG A 122 -10.84 -22.61 -3.45
CA ARG A 122 -11.23 -23.88 -4.09
C ARG A 122 -10.96 -23.90 -5.59
N THR A 123 -11.21 -22.79 -6.30
CA THR A 123 -11.19 -22.77 -7.78
C THR A 123 -9.88 -22.29 -8.40
N ASP A 124 -9.08 -21.54 -7.63
CA ASP A 124 -7.81 -20.96 -8.08
C ASP A 124 -6.77 -20.97 -6.95
N PRO A 125 -6.17 -22.15 -6.65
CA PRO A 125 -5.18 -22.27 -5.58
C PRO A 125 -3.94 -21.40 -5.79
N ARG A 126 -3.62 -21.04 -7.04
CA ARG A 126 -2.51 -20.14 -7.37
C ARG A 126 -2.83 -18.71 -6.94
N LEU A 127 -4.00 -18.19 -7.30
CA LEU A 127 -4.45 -16.87 -6.88
C LEU A 127 -4.64 -16.79 -5.35
N TYR A 128 -5.12 -17.88 -4.74
CA TYR A 128 -5.23 -17.94 -3.28
C TYR A 128 -3.85 -17.94 -2.59
N ARG A 129 -2.85 -18.64 -3.14
CA ARG A 129 -1.47 -18.55 -2.65
C ARG A 129 -0.91 -17.13 -2.76
N ALA A 130 -1.17 -16.43 -3.87
CA ALA A 130 -0.79 -15.02 -4.02
C ALA A 130 -1.44 -14.14 -2.94
N TYR A 131 -2.71 -14.39 -2.62
CA TYR A 131 -3.38 -13.71 -1.52
C TYR A 131 -2.67 -13.98 -0.19
N LEU A 132 -2.42 -15.24 0.15
CA LEU A 132 -1.74 -15.58 1.41
C LEU A 132 -0.32 -15.01 1.50
N LEU A 133 0.41 -14.87 0.38
CA LEU A 133 1.70 -14.18 0.36
C LEU A 133 1.55 -12.69 0.70
N LYS A 134 0.54 -12.01 0.15
CA LYS A 134 0.26 -10.61 0.52
C LYS A 134 -0.10 -10.47 2.00
N GLU A 135 -0.94 -11.37 2.52
CA GLU A 135 -1.33 -11.41 3.93
C GLU A 135 -0.14 -11.70 4.85
N GLY A 136 0.72 -12.64 4.47
CA GLY A 136 1.93 -12.97 5.20
C GLY A 136 2.88 -11.79 5.29
N LEU A 137 3.00 -10.97 4.25
CA LEU A 137 3.83 -9.77 4.30
C LEU A 137 3.21 -8.69 5.20
N ARG A 138 1.87 -8.52 5.22
CA ARG A 138 1.22 -7.64 6.20
C ARG A 138 1.51 -8.10 7.61
N HIS A 139 1.46 -9.42 7.86
CA HIS A 139 1.68 -9.99 9.18
C HIS A 139 3.09 -9.67 9.72
N VAL A 140 4.13 -9.70 8.88
CA VAL A 140 5.50 -9.28 9.25
C VAL A 140 5.51 -7.94 9.98
N PHE A 141 4.79 -6.94 9.46
CA PHE A 141 4.74 -5.60 10.04
C PHE A 141 3.75 -5.45 11.21
N SER A 142 2.87 -6.44 11.43
CA SER A 142 1.98 -6.48 12.59
C SER A 142 2.69 -6.92 13.87
N VAL A 143 3.61 -7.88 13.78
CA VAL A 143 4.33 -8.43 14.95
C VAL A 143 5.55 -7.60 15.35
N LYS A 144 6.24 -6.99 14.37
CA LYS A 144 7.40 -6.08 14.57
C LYS A 144 8.60 -6.73 15.28
N GLY A 145 9.70 -5.98 15.43
CA GLY A 145 10.93 -6.42 16.08
C GLY A 145 11.52 -7.71 15.51
N GLU A 146 12.20 -8.48 16.38
CA GLU A 146 12.83 -9.76 16.01
C GLU A 146 11.83 -10.80 15.50
N GLU A 147 10.62 -10.83 16.04
CA GLU A 147 9.58 -11.73 15.53
C GLU A 147 9.19 -11.37 14.09
N GLY A 148 9.11 -10.08 13.79
CA GLY A 148 8.90 -9.55 12.44
C GLY A 148 10.03 -9.94 11.48
N LYS A 149 11.29 -9.82 11.92
CA LYS A 149 12.46 -10.22 11.10
C LYS A 149 12.42 -11.71 10.79
N HIS A 150 12.15 -12.56 11.79
CA HIS A 150 11.99 -13.99 11.59
C HIS A 150 10.79 -14.32 10.68
N ALA A 151 9.67 -13.60 10.82
CA ALA A 151 8.53 -13.74 9.93
C ALA A 151 8.89 -13.35 8.49
N LEU A 152 9.69 -12.31 8.31
CA LEU A 152 10.19 -11.85 7.01
C LEU A 152 11.09 -12.90 6.35
N ASP A 153 11.98 -13.54 7.12
CA ASP A 153 12.81 -14.64 6.62
C ASP A 153 11.99 -15.82 6.12
N ARG A 154 10.99 -16.25 6.91
CA ARG A 154 10.05 -17.29 6.50
C ARG A 154 9.28 -16.88 5.26
N TRP A 155 8.84 -15.63 5.20
CA TRP A 155 8.11 -15.07 4.06
C TRP A 155 8.96 -15.06 2.78
N ILE A 156 10.20 -14.57 2.83
CA ILE A 156 11.14 -14.55 1.69
C ILE A 156 11.39 -15.99 1.21
N SER A 157 11.63 -16.91 2.14
CA SER A 157 11.85 -18.33 1.83
C SER A 157 10.66 -18.97 1.12
N TRP A 158 9.43 -18.62 1.52
CA TRP A 158 8.21 -19.07 0.87
C TRP A 158 8.00 -18.43 -0.50
N ALA A 159 8.15 -17.10 -0.60
CA ALA A 159 7.96 -16.33 -1.82
C ALA A 159 8.91 -16.77 -2.93
N ARG A 160 10.18 -17.07 -2.64
CA ARG A 160 11.13 -17.62 -3.62
C ARG A 160 10.72 -18.96 -4.22
N ARG A 161 9.93 -19.77 -3.50
CA ARG A 161 9.53 -21.13 -3.89
C ARG A 161 8.06 -21.24 -4.31
N CYS A 162 7.33 -20.12 -4.35
CA CYS A 162 5.87 -20.14 -4.54
C CYS A 162 5.41 -20.45 -5.98
N ARG A 163 6.35 -20.44 -6.95
CA ARG A 163 6.12 -20.60 -8.41
C ARG A 163 5.22 -19.52 -9.02
N ILE A 164 5.24 -18.32 -8.42
CA ILE A 164 4.51 -17.15 -8.88
C ILE A 164 5.53 -16.05 -9.21
N PRO A 165 5.87 -15.81 -10.50
CA PRO A 165 6.98 -14.95 -10.89
C PRO A 165 6.96 -13.57 -10.21
N VAL A 166 5.81 -12.89 -10.20
CA VAL A 166 5.70 -11.56 -9.58
C VAL A 166 6.02 -11.54 -8.08
N PHE A 167 5.79 -12.64 -7.35
CA PHE A 167 6.16 -12.76 -5.94
C PHE A 167 7.61 -13.21 -5.74
N VAL A 168 8.19 -13.94 -6.70
CA VAL A 168 9.63 -14.24 -6.72
C VAL A 168 10.42 -12.94 -6.92
N ASP A 169 9.99 -12.10 -7.86
CA ASP A 169 10.58 -10.80 -8.13
C ASP A 169 10.44 -9.87 -6.92
N LEU A 170 9.26 -9.87 -6.28
CA LEU A 170 9.02 -9.13 -5.05
C LEU A 170 9.95 -9.57 -3.92
N ALA A 171 10.20 -10.87 -3.76
CA ALA A 171 11.16 -11.37 -2.79
C ALA A 171 12.57 -10.83 -3.06
N GLY A 172 12.99 -10.78 -4.33
CA GLY A 172 14.25 -10.16 -4.74
C GLY A 172 14.31 -8.66 -4.39
N ARG A 173 13.20 -7.94 -4.58
CA ARG A 173 13.08 -6.52 -4.21
C ARG A 173 13.19 -6.31 -2.69
N ILE A 174 12.47 -7.10 -1.91
CA ILE A 174 12.51 -7.04 -0.44
C ILE A 174 13.91 -7.30 0.08
N VAL A 175 14.63 -8.27 -0.50
CA VAL A 175 16.02 -8.56 -0.11
C VAL A 175 16.95 -7.39 -0.39
N ARG A 176 16.78 -6.67 -1.51
CA ARG A 176 17.56 -5.45 -1.81
C ARG A 176 17.31 -4.32 -0.81
N HIS A 177 16.13 -4.27 -0.18
CA HIS A 177 15.77 -3.26 0.81
C HIS A 177 15.78 -3.81 2.25
N ARG A 178 16.42 -4.96 2.48
CA ARG A 178 16.34 -5.69 3.76
C ARG A 178 16.75 -4.85 4.96
N GLU A 179 17.87 -4.16 4.86
CA GLU A 179 18.39 -3.31 5.93
C GLU A 179 17.38 -2.24 6.37
N ALA A 180 16.77 -1.55 5.41
CA ALA A 180 15.77 -0.52 5.71
C ALA A 180 14.46 -1.12 6.26
N ILE A 181 14.08 -2.33 5.83
CA ILE A 181 12.90 -3.03 6.36
C ILE A 181 13.15 -3.49 7.80
N ASP A 182 14.33 -4.04 8.09
CA ASP A 182 14.69 -4.47 9.45
C ASP A 182 14.72 -3.28 10.40
N ALA A 183 15.29 -2.14 9.98
CA ALA A 183 15.23 -0.89 10.73
C ALA A 183 13.78 -0.43 10.99
N ALA A 184 12.88 -0.59 10.01
CA ALA A 184 11.46 -0.26 10.21
C ALA A 184 10.78 -1.18 11.23
N LEU A 185 11.16 -2.46 11.27
CA LEU A 185 10.66 -3.43 12.25
C LEU A 185 11.18 -3.13 13.67
N ASP A 186 12.42 -2.63 13.79
CA ASP A 186 13.03 -2.27 15.06
C ASP A 186 12.46 -0.97 15.65
N HIS A 187 12.30 0.05 14.82
CA HIS A 187 11.99 1.40 15.29
C HIS A 187 10.51 1.75 15.20
N GLY A 188 9.70 0.95 14.49
CA GLY A 188 8.23 1.06 14.52
C GLY A 188 7.68 2.41 14.08
N LEU A 189 8.39 3.14 13.21
CA LEU A 189 7.99 4.47 12.75
C LEU A 189 6.59 4.43 12.13
N SER A 190 5.66 5.17 12.75
CA SER A 190 4.28 5.28 12.27
C SER A 190 4.16 6.41 11.26
N GLN A 191 3.69 6.08 10.05
CA GLN A 191 3.32 7.07 9.04
C GLN A 191 1.95 7.71 9.30
N GLY A 192 1.21 7.34 10.35
CA GLY A 192 -0.15 7.84 10.59
C GLY A 192 -0.27 9.36 10.71
N LEU A 193 0.74 10.02 11.30
CA LEU A 193 0.81 11.50 11.35
C LEU A 193 1.01 12.10 9.96
N ILE A 194 1.86 11.47 9.14
CA ILE A 194 2.15 11.89 7.76
C ILE A 194 0.92 11.66 6.88
N GLU A 195 0.21 10.53 7.01
CA GLU A 195 -1.03 10.25 6.29
C GLU A 195 -2.15 11.23 6.64
N SER A 196 -2.32 11.56 7.93
CA SER A 196 -3.27 12.59 8.38
C SER A 196 -2.93 13.95 7.76
N THR A 197 -1.64 14.31 7.75
CA THR A 197 -1.15 15.53 7.12
C THR A 197 -1.39 15.53 5.61
N ASN A 198 -1.08 14.45 4.91
CA ASN A 198 -1.34 14.29 3.48
C ASN A 198 -2.82 14.39 3.13
N THR A 199 -3.69 13.80 3.96
CA THR A 199 -5.15 13.90 3.80
C THR A 199 -5.62 15.34 3.93
N LYS A 200 -5.11 16.07 4.93
CA LYS A 200 -5.40 17.50 5.12
C LYS A 200 -4.87 18.33 3.94
N ILE A 201 -3.65 18.10 3.47
CA ILE A 201 -3.09 18.77 2.28
C ILE A 201 -4.01 18.56 1.07
N ARG A 202 -4.46 17.33 0.79
CA ARG A 202 -5.40 17.06 -0.33
C ARG A 202 -6.72 17.80 -0.19
N LEU A 203 -7.23 17.97 1.04
CA LEU A 203 -8.40 18.81 1.29
C LEU A 203 -8.09 20.29 1.00
N LEU A 204 -6.97 20.81 1.47
CA LEU A 204 -6.54 22.19 1.20
C LEU A 204 -6.33 22.44 -0.28
N THR A 205 -5.77 21.48 -1.04
CA THR A 205 -5.66 21.57 -2.50
C THR A 205 -7.03 21.70 -3.17
N ARG A 206 -8.05 20.97 -2.68
CA ARG A 206 -9.42 21.11 -3.20
C ARG A 206 -10.04 22.46 -2.84
N ILE A 207 -9.79 22.97 -1.63
CA ILE A 207 -10.26 24.29 -1.20
C ILE A 207 -9.59 25.40 -2.01
N ALA A 208 -8.31 25.23 -2.35
CA ALA A 208 -7.52 26.18 -3.12
C ALA A 208 -7.84 26.18 -4.62
N PHE A 209 -8.82 25.40 -5.10
CA PHE A 209 -9.27 25.52 -6.49
C PHE A 209 -9.77 26.95 -6.77
N GLY A 210 -9.21 27.59 -7.80
CA GLY A 210 -9.48 28.99 -8.14
C GLY A 210 -8.46 29.99 -7.59
N PHE A 211 -7.46 29.54 -6.81
CA PHE A 211 -6.32 30.39 -6.46
C PHE A 211 -5.49 30.71 -7.70
N ARG A 212 -5.03 31.96 -7.79
CA ARG A 212 -4.26 32.44 -8.95
C ARG A 212 -2.80 31.96 -8.92
N SER A 213 -2.31 31.45 -7.79
CA SER A 213 -0.92 31.01 -7.63
C SER A 213 -0.77 29.88 -6.60
N PRO A 214 0.24 29.00 -6.75
CA PRO A 214 0.51 27.91 -5.82
C PRO A 214 1.01 28.38 -4.44
N GLU A 215 1.59 29.59 -4.35
CA GLU A 215 2.07 30.18 -3.10
C GLU A 215 0.92 30.37 -2.10
N ALA A 216 -0.28 30.72 -2.58
CA ALA A 216 -1.45 30.85 -1.73
C ALA A 216 -1.88 29.51 -1.11
N LEU A 217 -1.75 28.39 -1.85
CA LEU A 217 -1.98 27.04 -1.31
C LEU A 217 -0.90 26.67 -0.29
N ILE A 218 0.38 26.96 -0.59
CA ILE A 218 1.49 26.68 0.33
C ILE A 218 1.31 27.46 1.64
N ALA A 219 0.96 28.74 1.56
CA ALA A 219 0.70 29.58 2.73
C ALA A 219 -0.48 29.03 3.55
N LEU A 220 -1.57 28.63 2.90
CA LEU A 220 -2.71 27.99 3.56
C LEU A 220 -2.32 26.68 4.26
N ALA A 221 -1.52 25.85 3.61
CA ALA A 221 -0.99 24.62 4.20
C ALA A 221 -0.08 24.89 5.40
N MET A 222 0.83 25.85 5.29
CA MET A 222 1.71 26.27 6.40
C MET A 222 0.90 26.82 7.59
N LEU A 223 -0.14 27.61 7.34
CA LEU A 223 -1.01 28.15 8.38
C LEU A 223 -1.81 27.06 9.09
N ALA A 224 -2.37 26.12 8.33
CA ALA A 224 -3.24 25.08 8.85
C ALA A 224 -2.49 23.91 9.51
N LEU A 225 -1.26 23.63 9.08
CA LEU A 225 -0.50 22.43 9.46
C LEU A 225 0.82 22.73 10.18
N GLY A 226 1.36 23.94 10.05
CA GLY A 226 2.68 24.30 10.60
C GLY A 226 2.69 24.56 12.11
N GLY A 227 1.58 24.38 12.81
CA GLY A 227 1.47 24.61 14.26
C GLY A 227 1.59 26.07 14.71
N HIS A 228 1.85 26.99 13.77
CA HIS A 228 1.94 28.42 14.04
C HIS A 228 0.56 28.95 14.49
N ARG A 229 0.51 29.65 15.61
CA ARG A 229 -0.69 30.32 16.11
C ARG A 229 -0.58 31.83 15.81
N PRO A 230 -0.94 32.28 14.60
CA PRO A 230 -0.87 33.70 14.29
C PRO A 230 -1.81 34.48 15.22
N ALA A 231 -1.38 35.66 15.67
CA ALA A 231 -2.27 36.60 16.32
C ALA A 231 -3.30 37.09 15.30
N LEU A 232 -4.56 36.68 15.45
CA LEU A 232 -5.62 37.07 14.53
C LEU A 232 -6.16 38.46 14.92
N PRO A 233 -6.27 39.40 13.95
CA PRO A 233 -6.84 40.72 14.22
C PRO A 233 -8.25 40.60 14.80
N GLY A 234 -8.54 41.30 15.90
CA GLY A 234 -9.87 41.35 16.51
C GLY A 234 -10.22 40.19 17.46
N ARG A 235 -9.31 39.24 17.74
CA ARG A 235 -9.47 38.27 18.83
C ARG A 235 -8.57 38.67 20.00
N THR A 236 -9.14 39.26 21.04
CA THR A 236 -8.45 39.43 22.32
C THR A 236 -8.12 38.05 22.90
N ASN A 237 -6.90 37.88 23.41
CA ASN A 237 -6.44 36.64 24.05
C ASN A 237 -7.36 36.31 25.24
N HIS A 238 -8.39 35.50 25.01
CA HIS A 238 -9.23 35.01 26.09
C HIS A 238 -8.45 33.91 26.83
N PRO A 239 -8.19 34.04 28.14
CA PRO A 239 -7.55 32.96 28.87
C PRO A 239 -8.49 31.76 28.92
N ARG A 240 -7.97 30.62 28.44
CA ARG A 240 -8.49 29.24 28.60
C ARG A 240 -9.75 28.87 27.81
N ILE A 241 -9.54 28.06 26.78
CA ILE A 241 -10.28 26.79 26.63
C ILE A 241 -9.26 25.72 26.25
N CYS A 242 -8.70 25.06 27.27
CA CYS A 242 -8.14 23.71 27.13
C CYS A 242 -9.28 22.74 27.41
N GLN A 243 -9.73 22.00 26.41
CA GLN A 243 -10.06 20.57 26.44
C GLN A 243 -9.87 20.02 25.02
#